data_AF-A0A9P4MBW4-F1
#
_entry.id   AF-A0A9P4MBW4-F1
#
_cell.length_a   1.000
_cell.length_b   1.000
_cell.length_c   1.000
_cell.angle_alpha   90.00
_cell.angle_beta   90.00
_cell.angle_gamma   90.00
#
_symmetry.space_group_name_H-M   'P 1'
#
loop_
_entity.id
_entity.type
_entity.pdbx_description
1 polymer ?
#
loop_
_entity_poly.entity_id
_entity_poly.type
_entity_poly.pdbx_seq_one_letter_code
_entity_poly.pdbx_strand_id
1 'polypeptide(L)'
;SDLPRLRYVHTTAGYRDGVSASKASFVQEGFDEGFALGAEAGLRVGAVLGVLEGIISAIQPARMSRRVVLRKLLHEAEADLSLQNVFGREYVDEDGIWKWDVRARDEKEDVTFRDIADSHPLIVKWKDIARSLAQDWGLGDDVF
;
A
#
# COMPACT_ATOMS: atom_id res chain seq x y z
N SER A 1 -4.55 -1.49 61.61
CA SER A 1 -3.45 -1.25 60.66
C SER A 1 -3.95 -1.41 59.23
N ASP A 2 -3.92 -0.29 58.48
CA ASP A 2 -3.70 -0.13 57.04
C ASP A 2 -4.46 -0.96 55.98
N LEU A 3 -5.77 -1.13 56.12
CA LEU A 3 -6.63 -1.63 55.01
C LEU A 3 -7.33 -0.55 54.14
N PRO A 4 -7.51 0.74 54.55
CA PRO A 4 -8.12 1.73 53.66
C PRO A 4 -7.19 2.34 52.60
N ARG A 5 -5.85 2.27 52.80
CA ARG A 5 -4.87 2.91 51.89
C ARG A 5 -4.53 2.09 50.64
N LEU A 6 -4.78 0.78 50.65
CA LEU A 6 -4.37 -0.13 49.57
C LEU A 6 -5.32 -0.10 48.36
N ARG A 7 -6.61 0.27 48.55
CA ARG A 7 -7.61 0.34 47.46
C ARG A 7 -7.54 1.61 46.60
N TYR A 8 -6.93 2.68 47.08
CA TYR A 8 -6.85 3.95 46.33
C TYR A 8 -5.70 3.95 45.29
N VAL A 9 -4.61 3.22 45.58
CA VAL A 9 -3.46 3.09 44.66
C VAL A 9 -3.77 2.14 43.49
N HIS A 10 -4.52 1.07 43.73
CA HIS A 10 -4.83 0.05 42.70
C HIS A 10 -5.89 0.49 41.67
N THR A 11 -6.70 1.51 42.00
CA THR A 11 -7.70 2.06 41.08
C THR A 11 -7.08 3.11 40.15
N THR A 12 -6.11 3.89 40.65
CA THR A 12 -5.45 4.95 39.87
C THR A 12 -4.34 4.40 38.96
N ALA A 13 -3.65 3.33 39.39
CA ALA A 13 -2.68 2.61 38.57
C ALA A 13 -3.36 1.83 37.42
N GLY A 14 -4.42 1.06 37.72
CA GLY A 14 -5.16 0.29 36.71
C GLY A 14 -5.88 1.16 35.66
N TYR A 15 -6.32 2.38 36.01
CA TYR A 15 -6.89 3.31 35.05
C TYR A 15 -5.82 3.93 34.12
N ARG A 16 -4.62 4.22 34.64
CA ARG A 16 -3.49 4.69 33.83
C ARG A 16 -2.90 3.60 32.94
N ASP A 17 -2.80 2.38 33.45
CA ASP A 17 -2.35 1.21 32.69
C ASP A 17 -3.42 0.80 31.67
N GLY A 18 -4.71 0.89 32.00
CA GLY A 18 -5.81 0.61 31.06
C GLY A 18 -5.88 1.61 29.90
N VAL A 19 -5.74 2.91 30.16
CA VAL A 19 -5.71 3.94 29.09
C VAL A 19 -4.42 3.85 28.28
N SER A 20 -3.28 3.55 28.90
CA SER A 20 -2.00 3.39 28.19
C SER A 20 -1.96 2.09 27.39
N ALA A 21 -2.47 0.98 27.94
CA ALA A 21 -2.57 -0.31 27.26
C ALA A 21 -3.59 -0.26 26.13
N SER A 22 -4.78 0.30 26.32
CA SER A 22 -5.71 0.48 25.19
C SER A 22 -5.12 1.38 24.12
N LYS A 23 -4.50 2.53 24.46
CA LYS A 23 -3.86 3.39 23.44
C LYS A 23 -2.69 2.69 22.75
N ALA A 24 -1.89 1.90 23.45
CA ALA A 24 -0.79 1.15 22.85
C ALA A 24 -1.31 0.00 21.96
N SER A 25 -2.33 -0.74 22.39
CA SER A 25 -2.95 -1.82 21.63
C SER A 25 -3.64 -1.30 20.36
N PHE A 26 -4.42 -0.21 20.43
CA PHE A 26 -5.02 0.41 19.23
C PHE A 26 -3.97 1.00 18.28
N VAL A 27 -2.87 1.56 18.81
CA VAL A 27 -1.77 2.07 17.99
C VAL A 27 -0.97 0.93 17.35
N GLN A 28 -0.78 -0.20 18.03
CA GLN A 28 -0.09 -1.36 17.49
C GLN A 28 -0.95 -2.10 16.46
N GLU A 29 -2.24 -2.31 16.73
CA GLU A 29 -3.18 -2.87 15.75
C GLU A 29 -3.25 -1.99 14.50
N GLY A 30 -3.41 -0.66 14.66
CA GLY A 30 -3.39 0.27 13.53
C GLY A 30 -2.03 0.32 12.80
N PHE A 31 -0.92 0.13 13.51
CA PHE A 31 0.41 0.04 12.91
C PHE A 31 0.61 -1.27 12.14
N ASP A 32 0.18 -2.39 12.70
CA ASP A 32 0.31 -3.72 12.08
C ASP A 32 -0.57 -3.83 10.84
N GLU A 33 -1.80 -3.31 10.89
CA GLU A 33 -2.70 -3.20 9.73
C GLU A 33 -2.13 -2.26 8.66
N GLY A 34 -1.63 -1.08 9.06
CA GLY A 34 -0.98 -0.14 8.15
C GLY A 34 0.30 -0.69 7.51
N PHE A 35 1.09 -1.47 8.26
CA PHE A 35 2.30 -2.12 7.78
C PHE A 35 1.98 -3.23 6.77
N ALA A 36 0.98 -4.06 7.04
CA ALA A 36 0.55 -5.13 6.14
C ALA A 36 -0.01 -4.56 4.82
N LEU A 37 -0.88 -3.56 4.89
CA LEU A 37 -1.39 -2.87 3.71
C LEU A 37 -0.26 -2.17 2.93
N GLY A 38 0.64 -1.50 3.64
CA GLY A 38 1.82 -0.87 3.06
C GLY A 38 2.72 -1.86 2.32
N ALA A 39 2.91 -3.06 2.87
CA ALA A 39 3.69 -4.13 2.23
C ALA A 39 3.00 -4.65 0.97
N GLU A 40 1.69 -4.93 1.03
CA GLU A 40 0.93 -5.38 -0.14
C GLU A 40 0.96 -4.31 -1.25
N ALA A 41 0.71 -3.05 -0.94
CA ALA A 41 0.80 -1.94 -1.90
C ALA A 41 2.21 -1.78 -2.47
N GLY A 42 3.23 -1.80 -1.60
CA GLY A 42 4.63 -1.68 -1.98
C GLY A 42 5.10 -2.77 -2.95
N LEU A 43 4.63 -4.02 -2.77
CA LEU A 43 4.89 -5.11 -3.71
C LEU A 43 4.32 -4.82 -5.11
N ARG A 44 3.09 -4.30 -5.22
CA ARG A 44 2.50 -3.96 -6.54
C ARG A 44 3.22 -2.78 -7.17
N VAL A 45 3.46 -1.73 -6.39
CA VAL A 45 4.20 -0.54 -6.86
C VAL A 45 5.57 -0.97 -7.39
N GLY A 46 6.32 -1.77 -6.64
CA GLY A 46 7.61 -2.29 -7.04
C GLY A 46 7.55 -3.14 -8.31
N ALA A 47 6.55 -4.02 -8.45
CA ALA A 47 6.35 -4.82 -9.67
C ALA A 47 6.12 -3.92 -10.90
N VAL A 48 5.23 -2.93 -10.78
CA VAL A 48 4.94 -1.98 -11.87
C VAL A 48 6.18 -1.19 -12.27
N LEU A 49 6.88 -0.58 -11.33
CA LEU A 49 8.08 0.20 -11.62
C LEU A 49 9.19 -0.68 -12.20
N GLY A 50 9.41 -1.86 -11.64
CA GLY A 50 10.43 -2.81 -12.10
C GLY A 50 10.20 -3.27 -13.55
N VAL A 51 8.95 -3.48 -13.96
CA VAL A 51 8.61 -3.81 -15.35
C VAL A 51 8.93 -2.65 -16.29
N LEU A 52 8.53 -1.42 -15.94
CA LEU A 52 8.83 -0.25 -16.75
C LEU A 52 10.35 -0.02 -16.89
N GLU A 53 11.10 -0.15 -15.79
CA GLU A 53 12.56 -0.05 -15.78
C GLU A 53 13.24 -1.15 -16.61
N GLY A 54 12.76 -2.38 -16.50
CA GLY A 54 13.24 -3.52 -17.27
C GLY A 54 13.08 -3.30 -18.77
N ILE A 55 11.90 -2.82 -19.19
CA ILE A 55 11.62 -2.48 -20.58
C ILE A 55 12.55 -1.35 -21.07
N ILE A 56 12.74 -0.29 -20.28
CA ILE A 56 13.64 0.82 -20.61
C ILE A 56 15.09 0.34 -20.78
N SER A 57 15.51 -0.62 -19.96
CA SER A 57 16.85 -1.20 -19.98
C SER A 57 17.09 -2.10 -21.19
N ALA A 58 16.04 -2.72 -21.74
CA ALA A 58 16.10 -3.56 -22.94
C ALA A 58 16.16 -2.77 -24.27
N ILE A 59 16.04 -1.43 -24.23
CA ILE A 59 16.03 -0.60 -25.45
C ILE A 59 17.44 -0.49 -26.07
N GLN A 60 17.55 -0.91 -27.32
CA GLN A 60 18.76 -0.77 -28.12
C GLN A 60 19.12 0.71 -28.40
N PRO A 61 20.42 1.06 -28.56
CA PRO A 61 20.86 2.45 -28.80
C PRO A 61 20.17 3.14 -30.00
N ALA A 62 19.87 2.40 -31.06
CA ALA A 62 19.19 2.91 -32.26
C ALA A 62 17.74 3.38 -32.01
N ARG A 63 17.15 3.06 -30.85
CA ARG A 63 15.77 3.44 -30.46
C ARG A 63 15.75 4.47 -29.33
N MET A 64 16.73 5.38 -29.31
CA MET A 64 16.89 6.37 -28.25
C MET A 64 15.64 7.25 -28.03
N SER A 65 14.91 7.60 -29.09
CA SER A 65 13.66 8.37 -28.98
C SER A 65 12.60 7.64 -28.15
N ARG A 66 12.43 6.33 -28.33
CA ARG A 66 11.54 5.49 -27.53
C ARG A 66 11.99 5.43 -26.07
N ARG A 67 13.30 5.41 -25.81
CA ARG A 67 13.87 5.46 -24.45
C ARG A 67 13.53 6.75 -23.71
N VAL A 68 13.55 7.89 -24.41
CA VAL A 68 13.17 9.18 -23.81
C VAL A 68 11.70 9.19 -23.41
N VAL A 69 10.81 8.71 -24.29
CA VAL A 69 9.36 8.63 -23.99
C VAL A 69 9.09 7.72 -22.78
N LEU A 70 9.70 6.53 -22.75
CA LEU A 70 9.47 5.58 -21.67
C LEU A 70 10.05 6.05 -20.33
N ARG A 71 11.17 6.80 -20.33
CA ARG A 71 11.67 7.45 -19.10
C ARG A 71 10.72 8.51 -18.57
N LYS A 72 10.06 9.27 -19.44
CA LYS A 72 9.03 10.21 -19.01
C LYS A 72 7.85 9.47 -18.38
N LEU A 73 7.42 8.38 -19.00
CA LEU A 73 6.35 7.53 -18.46
C LEU A 73 6.72 6.93 -17.09
N LEU A 74 7.96 6.43 -16.93
CA LEU A 74 8.46 5.93 -15.64
C LEU A 74 8.44 7.03 -14.58
N HIS A 75 8.89 8.25 -14.92
CA HIS A 75 8.88 9.36 -13.98
C HIS A 75 7.46 9.75 -13.53
N GLU A 76 6.49 9.72 -14.45
CA GLU A 76 5.07 9.91 -14.12
C GLU A 76 4.56 8.79 -13.19
N ALA A 77 4.98 7.53 -13.43
CA ALA A 77 4.64 6.39 -12.58
C ALA A 77 5.23 6.52 -11.17
N GLU A 78 6.51 6.92 -11.05
CA GLU A 78 7.17 7.14 -9.75
C GLU A 78 6.48 8.24 -8.94
N ALA A 79 6.06 9.32 -9.60
CA ALA A 79 5.36 10.42 -8.94
C ALA A 79 3.98 9.95 -8.45
N ASP A 80 3.16 9.37 -9.33
CA ASP A 80 1.83 8.86 -9.01
C ASP A 80 1.89 7.76 -7.93
N LEU A 81 2.80 6.79 -8.05
CA LEU A 81 2.91 5.64 -7.13
C LEU A 81 3.76 5.93 -5.88
N SER A 82 4.12 7.20 -5.63
CA SER A 82 4.79 7.58 -4.39
C SER A 82 3.88 7.32 -3.18
N LEU A 83 4.49 7.04 -2.01
CA LEU A 83 3.74 6.81 -0.77
C LEU A 83 2.77 7.95 -0.44
N GLN A 84 3.16 9.19 -0.74
CA GLN A 84 2.36 10.39 -0.49
C GLN A 84 1.08 10.43 -1.34
N ASN A 85 1.13 9.84 -2.54
CA ASN A 85 -0.01 9.82 -3.46
C ASN A 85 -0.83 8.54 -3.27
N VAL A 86 -0.20 7.37 -3.13
CA VAL A 86 -0.89 6.09 -2.86
C VAL A 86 -1.65 6.13 -1.53
N PHE A 87 -1.05 6.68 -0.48
CA PHE A 87 -1.72 6.85 0.81
C PHE A 87 -2.16 8.30 1.06
N GLY A 88 -2.33 9.06 -0.03
CA GLY A 88 -2.75 10.46 0.03
C GLY A 88 -4.21 10.61 0.46
N ARG A 89 -4.57 11.83 0.89
CA ARG A 89 -5.94 12.17 1.32
C ARG A 89 -7.01 11.95 0.23
N GLU A 90 -6.61 11.78 -1.02
CA GLU A 90 -7.51 11.41 -2.11
C GLU A 90 -8.04 9.98 -1.95
N TYR A 91 -7.19 9.06 -1.48
CA TYR A 91 -7.50 7.62 -1.40
C TYR A 91 -7.77 7.15 0.03
N VAL A 92 -7.18 7.81 1.04
CA VAL A 92 -7.31 7.46 2.45
C VAL A 92 -7.87 8.66 3.23
N ASP A 93 -8.74 8.43 4.21
CA ASP A 93 -9.27 9.50 5.07
C ASP A 93 -8.39 9.77 6.31
N GLU A 94 -8.87 10.62 7.22
CA GLU A 94 -8.13 10.99 8.43
C GLU A 94 -8.07 9.86 9.47
N ASP A 95 -8.94 8.85 9.33
CA ASP A 95 -8.99 7.66 10.18
C ASP A 95 -8.18 6.50 9.61
N GLY A 96 -7.55 6.67 8.44
CA GLY A 96 -6.75 5.64 7.78
C GLY A 96 -7.57 4.67 6.92
N ILE A 97 -8.85 4.96 6.69
CA ILE A 97 -9.77 4.11 5.94
C ILE A 97 -9.69 4.46 4.46
N TRP A 98 -9.59 3.45 3.60
CA TRP A 98 -9.59 3.62 2.15
C TRP A 98 -10.96 4.01 1.61
N LYS A 99 -10.97 4.82 0.55
CA LYS A 99 -12.17 5.44 -0.04
C LYS A 99 -12.70 4.74 -1.30
N TRP A 100 -12.03 3.69 -1.76
CA TRP A 100 -12.42 2.96 -2.97
C TRP A 100 -13.16 1.66 -2.66
N ASP A 101 -13.93 1.17 -3.63
CA ASP A 101 -14.65 -0.11 -3.50
C ASP A 101 -13.65 -1.28 -3.60
N VAL A 102 -13.77 -2.24 -2.68
CA VAL A 102 -12.92 -3.42 -2.63
C VAL A 102 -13.82 -4.64 -2.53
N ARG A 103 -13.66 -5.56 -3.48
CA ARG A 103 -14.35 -6.84 -3.46
C ARG A 103 -13.35 -7.92 -3.07
N ALA A 104 -13.76 -8.79 -2.15
CA ALA A 104 -13.01 -10.01 -1.90
C ALA A 104 -12.92 -10.82 -3.19
N ARG A 105 -11.79 -11.50 -3.38
CA ARG A 105 -11.58 -12.38 -4.54
C ARG A 105 -12.61 -13.49 -4.62
N ASP A 106 -13.00 -14.01 -3.46
CA ASP A 106 -14.04 -15.01 -3.28
C ASP A 106 -15.18 -14.43 -2.44
N GLU A 107 -16.43 -14.55 -2.92
CA GLU A 107 -17.63 -14.02 -2.23
C GLU A 107 -17.86 -14.63 -0.84
N LYS A 108 -17.12 -15.69 -0.49
CA LYS A 108 -17.21 -16.41 0.78
C LYS A 108 -16.08 -16.05 1.76
N GLU A 109 -15.12 -15.23 1.34
CA GLU A 109 -13.97 -14.82 2.15
C GLU A 109 -14.05 -13.34 2.51
N ASP A 110 -13.38 -12.98 3.61
CA ASP A 110 -13.22 -11.59 4.01
C ASP A 110 -12.24 -10.87 3.08
N VAL A 111 -12.43 -9.55 2.93
CA VAL A 111 -11.53 -8.70 2.16
C VAL A 111 -10.13 -8.73 2.77
N THR A 112 -9.12 -9.02 1.95
CA THR A 112 -7.72 -9.03 2.38
C THR A 112 -7.02 -7.71 2.05
N PHE A 113 -5.90 -7.40 2.72
CA PHE A 113 -5.02 -6.27 2.34
C PHE A 113 -4.52 -6.36 0.90
N ARG A 114 -4.35 -7.60 0.41
CA ARG A 114 -4.05 -7.88 -0.99
C ARG A 114 -5.16 -7.36 -1.91
N ASP A 115 -6.43 -7.67 -1.60
CA ASP A 115 -7.57 -7.21 -2.41
C ASP A 115 -7.70 -5.69 -2.38
N ILE A 116 -7.44 -5.07 -1.22
CA ILE A 116 -7.44 -3.62 -1.05
C ILE A 116 -6.38 -2.97 -1.95
N ALA A 117 -5.13 -3.46 -1.88
CA ALA A 117 -4.02 -2.97 -2.70
C ALA A 117 -4.22 -3.23 -4.20
N ASP A 118 -4.73 -4.42 -4.56
CA ASP A 118 -5.02 -4.80 -5.96
C ASP A 118 -6.16 -3.96 -6.55
N SER A 119 -7.05 -3.39 -5.72
CA SER A 119 -8.16 -2.53 -6.14
C SER A 119 -7.82 -1.04 -6.10
N HIS A 120 -6.62 -0.66 -5.62
CA HIS A 120 -6.24 0.74 -5.49
C HIS A 120 -6.19 1.45 -6.86
N PRO A 121 -6.89 2.58 -7.07
CA PRO A 121 -7.04 3.18 -8.40
C PRO A 121 -5.72 3.50 -9.13
N LEU A 122 -4.74 4.10 -8.45
CA LEU A 122 -3.42 4.36 -9.05
C LEU A 122 -2.65 3.07 -9.39
N ILE A 123 -2.67 2.07 -8.51
CA ILE A 123 -2.01 0.79 -8.76
C ILE A 123 -2.65 0.10 -9.96
N VAL A 124 -3.98 0.04 -10.04
CA VAL A 124 -4.72 -0.52 -11.17
C VAL A 124 -4.35 0.19 -12.47
N LYS A 125 -4.45 1.53 -12.50
CA LYS A 125 -4.09 2.35 -13.66
C LYS A 125 -2.70 2.01 -14.18
N TRP A 126 -1.70 2.03 -13.30
CA TRP A 126 -0.32 1.83 -13.72
C TRP A 126 0.02 0.37 -14.02
N LYS A 127 -0.64 -0.59 -13.35
CA LYS A 127 -0.56 -2.01 -13.69
C LYS A 127 -1.08 -2.27 -15.10
N ASP A 128 -2.20 -1.66 -15.49
CA ASP A 128 -2.75 -1.80 -16.84
C ASP A 128 -1.83 -1.18 -17.91
N ILE A 129 -1.27 0.00 -17.64
CA ILE A 129 -0.28 0.64 -18.53
C ILE A 129 0.96 -0.24 -18.69
N ALA A 130 1.52 -0.73 -17.58
CA ALA A 130 2.72 -1.55 -17.60
C ALA A 130 2.47 -2.91 -18.27
N ARG A 131 1.30 -3.52 -18.07
CA ARG A 131 0.88 -4.75 -18.76
C ARG A 131 0.76 -4.54 -20.26
N SER A 132 0.08 -3.48 -20.70
CA SER A 132 -0.02 -3.16 -22.13
C SER A 132 1.36 -2.99 -22.76
N LEU A 133 2.27 -2.29 -22.08
CA LEU A 133 3.63 -2.12 -22.57
C LEU A 133 4.41 -3.45 -22.56
N ALA A 134 4.26 -4.28 -21.53
CA ALA A 134 4.91 -5.59 -21.45
C ALA A 134 4.48 -6.50 -22.62
N GLN A 135 3.18 -6.52 -22.94
CA GLN A 135 2.62 -7.27 -24.08
C GLN A 135 3.17 -6.76 -25.43
N ASP A 136 3.27 -5.44 -25.62
CA ASP A 136 3.90 -4.85 -26.82
C ASP A 136 5.37 -5.28 -27.00
N TRP A 137 6.03 -5.66 -25.90
CA TRP A 137 7.40 -6.14 -25.87
C TRP A 137 7.52 -7.68 -25.89
N GLY A 138 6.40 -8.38 -25.99
CA GLY A 138 6.36 -9.85 -26.03
C GLY A 138 6.65 -10.54 -24.71
N LEU A 139 6.52 -9.81 -23.59
CA LEU A 139 6.55 -10.42 -22.25
C LEU A 139 5.20 -11.11 -21.98
N GLY A 140 5.24 -12.24 -21.25
CA GLY A 140 4.05 -13.00 -20.90
C GLY A 140 3.16 -12.30 -19.88
N ASP A 141 1.95 -12.82 -19.68
CA ASP A 141 0.99 -12.29 -18.70
C ASP A 141 1.42 -12.57 -17.24
N ASP A 142 2.44 -13.40 -17.03
CA ASP A 142 2.97 -13.83 -15.73
C ASP A 142 3.84 -12.77 -15.01
N VAL A 143 4.01 -11.62 -15.64
CA VAL A 143 4.85 -10.52 -15.14
C VAL A 143 4.23 -9.79 -13.93
N PHE A 144 2.97 -10.08 -13.56
CA PHE A 144 2.22 -9.44 -12.47
C PHE A 144 1.38 -10.37 -11.60
#